data_AF-A0A2V8U339-F1
#
_entry.id   AF-A0A2V8U339-F1
#
_cell.length_a   1.000
_cell.length_b   1.000
_cell.length_c   1.000
_cell.angle_alpha   90.00
_cell.angle_beta   90.00
_cell.angle_gamma   90.00
#
_symmetry.space_group_name_H-M   'P 1'
#
loop_
_entity.id
_entity.type
_entity.pdbx_description
1 polymer ?
#
loop_
_entity_poly.entity_id
_entity_poly.type
_entity_poly.pdbx_seq_one_letter_code
_entity_poly.pdbx_strand_id
1 'polypeptide(L)'
;MPVCLKTKYGNVNVQTRVVARSKASTFIATDDSALHKGHPTISRDEGERMARVQDEYIRSRDMIVVDGYIGNNPVLRTPARLIIEASNANIAAMQQILYYPL
;
A
#
# COMPACT_ATOMS: atom_id res chain seq x y z
N MET A 1 -1.34 10.73 -15.04
CA MET A 1 -2.40 10.06 -14.25
C MET A 1 -3.76 10.36 -14.88
N PRO A 2 -4.35 9.44 -15.66
CA PRO A 2 -5.48 9.73 -16.57
C PRO A 2 -6.81 10.10 -15.88
N VAL A 3 -7.04 9.63 -14.65
CA VAL A 3 -8.30 9.80 -13.89
C VAL A 3 -8.22 10.92 -12.84
N CYS A 4 -7.38 11.93 -13.09
CA CYS A 4 -7.10 13.00 -12.16
C CYS A 4 -7.50 14.36 -12.73
N LEU A 5 -8.28 15.13 -11.98
CA LEU A 5 -8.69 16.49 -12.31
C LEU A 5 -8.23 17.47 -11.22
N LYS A 6 -7.86 18.68 -11.61
CA LYS A 6 -7.57 19.76 -10.66
C LYS A 6 -8.87 20.47 -10.29
N THR A 7 -9.15 20.58 -9.01
CA THR A 7 -10.30 21.33 -8.49
C THR A 7 -10.04 22.84 -8.58
N LYS A 8 -11.10 23.66 -8.47
CA LYS A 8 -10.98 25.13 -8.40
C LYS A 8 -10.12 25.64 -7.23
N TYR A 9 -9.89 24.80 -6.22
CA TYR A 9 -9.09 25.11 -5.03
C TYR A 9 -7.63 24.68 -5.15
N GLY A 10 -7.21 24.16 -6.31
CA GLY A 10 -5.84 23.73 -6.55
C GLY A 10 -5.53 22.28 -6.14
N ASN A 11 -6.40 21.64 -5.36
CA ASN A 11 -6.26 20.22 -5.00
C ASN A 11 -6.51 19.31 -6.20
N VAL A 12 -5.88 18.14 -6.20
CA VAL A 12 -6.14 17.05 -7.14
C VAL A 12 -7.31 16.18 -6.67
N ASN A 13 -8.23 15.88 -7.56
CA ASN A 13 -9.32 14.91 -7.37
C ASN A 13 -9.02 13.69 -8.24
N VAL A 14 -8.98 12.50 -7.64
CA VAL A 14 -8.68 11.24 -8.32
C VAL A 14 -9.86 10.30 -8.16
N GLN A 15 -10.33 9.72 -9.26
CA GLN A 15 -11.41 8.74 -9.24
C GLN A 15 -10.85 7.32 -9.19
N THR A 16 -11.36 6.51 -8.28
CA THR A 16 -11.01 5.10 -8.14
C THR A 16 -12.23 4.21 -8.33
N ARG A 17 -12.03 3.01 -8.88
CA ARG A 17 -13.09 2.00 -9.00
C ARG A 17 -13.50 1.43 -7.64
N VAL A 18 -12.54 1.32 -6.73
CA VAL A 18 -12.73 0.82 -5.37
C VAL A 18 -12.68 2.01 -4.43
N VAL A 19 -13.79 2.25 -3.71
CA VAL A 19 -14.00 3.44 -2.88
C VAL A 19 -13.91 3.16 -1.38
N ALA A 20 -13.75 1.90 -1.00
CA ALA A 20 -13.74 1.47 0.40
C ALA A 20 -12.80 0.28 0.61
N ARG A 21 -12.48 0.02 1.89
CA ARG A 21 -11.67 -1.12 2.31
C ARG A 21 -12.33 -2.44 1.94
N SER A 22 -11.55 -3.42 1.46
CA SER A 22 -12.02 -4.78 1.20
C SER A 22 -11.55 -5.75 2.30
N LYS A 23 -12.30 -5.85 3.40
CA LYS A 23 -11.99 -6.80 4.50
C LYS A 23 -11.95 -8.24 3.99
N ALA A 24 -12.85 -8.60 3.07
CA ALA A 24 -12.94 -9.94 2.49
C ALA A 24 -11.73 -10.31 1.62
N SER A 25 -10.92 -9.32 1.20
CA SER A 25 -9.70 -9.52 0.40
C SER A 25 -8.42 -9.17 1.18
N THR A 26 -8.48 -9.12 2.52
CA THR A 26 -7.33 -8.82 3.38
C THR A 26 -6.98 -10.06 4.18
N PHE A 27 -5.78 -10.61 3.96
CA PHE A 27 -5.35 -11.88 4.53
C PHE A 27 -4.07 -11.73 5.36
N ILE A 28 -3.93 -12.57 6.38
CA ILE A 28 -2.67 -12.75 7.13
C ILE A 28 -2.02 -14.06 6.65
N ALA A 29 -0.77 -13.99 6.20
CA ALA A 29 -0.01 -15.17 5.79
C ALA A 29 0.56 -15.88 7.02
N THR A 30 0.01 -17.05 7.34
CA THR A 30 0.32 -17.84 8.53
C THR A 30 -0.12 -19.28 8.35
N ASP A 31 0.67 -20.22 8.85
CA ASP A 31 0.29 -21.64 8.90
C ASP A 31 -0.44 -21.99 10.20
N ASP A 32 -0.50 -21.05 11.16
CA ASP A 32 -1.29 -21.16 12.38
C ASP A 32 -2.41 -20.11 12.37
N SER A 33 -3.57 -20.52 11.83
CA SER A 33 -4.75 -19.66 11.75
C SER A 33 -5.42 -19.43 13.11
N ALA A 34 -5.13 -20.26 14.13
CA ALA A 34 -5.71 -20.12 15.46
C ALA A 34 -5.20 -18.86 16.19
N LEU A 35 -4.03 -18.35 15.81
CA LEU A 35 -3.47 -17.09 16.31
C LEU A 35 -4.23 -15.83 15.81
N HIS A 36 -5.05 -15.98 14.77
CA HIS A 36 -5.66 -14.85 14.05
C HIS A 36 -7.19 -14.99 13.93
N LYS A 37 -7.86 -15.38 15.01
CA LYS A 37 -9.32 -15.55 15.05
C LYS A 37 -10.05 -14.28 14.58
N GLY A 38 -11.02 -14.46 13.68
CA GLY A 38 -11.82 -13.36 13.11
C GLY A 38 -11.18 -12.62 11.93
N HIS A 39 -9.99 -13.06 11.48
CA HIS A 39 -9.31 -12.56 10.30
C HIS A 39 -9.16 -13.65 9.24
N PRO A 40 -9.34 -13.33 7.94
CA PRO A 40 -8.95 -14.24 6.86
C PRO A 40 -7.45 -14.54 6.93
N THR A 41 -7.10 -15.81 6.72
CA THR A 41 -5.71 -16.28 6.68
C THR A 41 -5.45 -17.04 5.39
N ILE A 42 -4.19 -17.04 4.95
CA ILE A 42 -3.67 -17.88 3.86
C ILE A 42 -2.39 -18.56 4.36
N SER A 43 -2.01 -19.70 3.77
CA SER A 43 -0.74 -20.35 4.09
C SER A 43 0.45 -19.45 3.72
N ARG A 44 1.62 -19.72 4.30
CA ARG A 44 2.86 -19.01 3.92
C ARG A 44 3.19 -19.23 2.44
N ASP A 45 3.06 -20.46 1.96
CA ASP A 45 3.30 -20.80 0.55
C ASP A 45 2.45 -19.97 -0.41
N GLU A 46 1.17 -19.76 -0.06
CA GLU A 46 0.26 -18.93 -0.85
C GLU A 46 0.64 -17.44 -0.77
N GLY A 47 1.06 -16.97 0.41
CA GLY A 47 1.62 -15.63 0.58
C GLY A 47 2.85 -15.40 -0.29
N GLU A 48 3.77 -16.35 -0.35
CA GLU A 48 4.96 -16.29 -1.22
C GLU A 48 4.58 -16.32 -2.70
N ARG A 49 3.61 -17.14 -3.09
CA ARG A 49 3.09 -17.16 -4.46
C ARG A 49 2.56 -15.78 -4.86
N MET A 50 1.80 -15.13 -3.98
CA MET A 50 1.28 -13.77 -4.22
C MET A 50 2.39 -12.72 -4.30
N ALA A 51 3.41 -12.81 -3.43
CA ALA A 51 4.57 -11.93 -3.49
C ALA A 51 5.32 -12.05 -4.82
N ARG A 52 5.54 -13.27 -5.33
CA ARG A 52 6.17 -13.48 -6.65
C ARG A 52 5.39 -12.85 -7.80
N VAL A 53 4.06 -12.98 -7.79
CA VAL A 53 3.18 -12.34 -8.79
C VAL A 53 3.32 -10.82 -8.73
N GLN A 54 3.39 -10.25 -7.53
CA GLN A 54 3.60 -8.82 -7.36
C GLN A 54 5.00 -8.39 -7.85
N ASP A 55 6.05 -9.13 -7.52
CA ASP A 55 7.43 -8.86 -7.97
C ASP A 55 7.54 -8.86 -9.50
N GLU A 56 6.95 -9.85 -10.16
CA GLU A 56 6.89 -9.92 -11.63
C GLU A 56 6.15 -8.73 -12.22
N TYR A 57 5.01 -8.35 -11.63
CA TYR A 57 4.23 -7.21 -12.10
C TYR A 57 4.96 -5.88 -11.94
N ILE A 58 5.56 -5.61 -10.78
CA ILE A 58 6.23 -4.32 -10.54
C ILE A 58 7.52 -4.17 -11.38
N ARG A 59 8.17 -5.27 -11.77
CA ARG A 59 9.33 -5.23 -12.69
C ARG A 59 8.98 -4.71 -14.08
N SER A 60 7.72 -4.84 -14.51
CA SER A 60 7.28 -4.41 -15.84
C SER A 60 6.69 -2.98 -15.85
N ARG A 61 6.85 -2.22 -14.77
CA ARG A 61 6.19 -0.92 -14.59
C ARG A 61 7.17 0.12 -14.11
N ASP A 62 6.90 1.38 -14.44
CA ASP A 62 7.59 2.50 -13.80
C ASP A 62 7.05 2.67 -12.38
N MET A 63 7.95 2.66 -11.41
CA MET A 63 7.62 2.69 -9.98
C MET A 63 8.08 4.00 -9.34
N ILE A 64 7.35 4.43 -8.31
CA ILE A 64 7.71 5.50 -7.38
C ILE A 64 7.98 4.85 -6.02
N VAL A 65 9.07 5.27 -5.38
CA VAL A 65 9.45 4.85 -4.04
C VAL A 65 9.32 6.04 -3.08
N VAL A 66 8.64 5.82 -1.96
CA VAL A 66 8.55 6.80 -0.87
C VAL A 66 8.95 6.11 0.43
N ASP A 67 10.00 6.65 1.06
CA ASP A 67 10.49 6.20 2.36
C ASP A 67 10.05 7.15 3.47
N GLY A 68 9.87 6.61 4.66
CA GLY A 68 9.60 7.38 5.86
C GLY A 68 9.38 6.48 7.07
N TYR A 69 8.70 7.01 8.08
CA TYR A 69 8.41 6.31 9.31
C TYR A 69 6.92 6.29 9.62
N ILE A 70 6.45 5.18 10.22
CA ILE A 70 5.15 5.09 10.88
C ILE A 70 5.38 5.31 12.38
N GLY A 71 4.72 6.34 12.93
CA GLY A 71 4.85 6.76 14.33
C GLY A 71 5.82 7.94 14.51
N ASN A 72 5.46 8.88 15.38
CA ASN A 72 6.24 10.10 15.64
C ASN A 72 7.39 9.92 16.64
N ASN A 73 7.31 8.91 17.50
CA ASN A 73 8.32 8.70 18.54
C ASN A 73 9.57 8.03 17.95
N PRO A 74 10.77 8.67 17.99
CA PRO A 74 11.99 8.12 17.40
C PRO A 74 12.40 6.73 17.91
N VAL A 75 12.00 6.35 19.12
CA VAL A 75 12.33 5.06 19.74
C VAL A 75 11.37 3.95 19.29
N LEU A 76 10.11 4.31 19.00
CA LEU A 76 9.04 3.34 18.69
C LEU A 76 8.64 3.33 17.21
N ARG A 77 9.15 4.27 16.40
CA ARG A 77 8.80 4.41 15.00
C ARG A 77 9.29 3.22 14.18
N THR A 78 8.47 2.80 13.22
CA THR A 78 8.81 1.72 12.29
C THR A 78 9.20 2.31 10.93
N PRO A 79 10.38 1.98 10.36
CA PRO A 79 10.71 2.38 9.01
C PRO A 79 9.74 1.72 8.01
N ALA A 80 9.27 2.50 7.05
CA ALA A 80 8.32 2.05 6.05
C ALA A 80 8.73 2.54 4.66
N ARG A 81 8.48 1.70 3.66
CA ARG A 81 8.68 2.00 2.24
C ARG A 81 7.40 1.69 1.48
N LEU A 82 6.89 2.68 0.76
CA LEU A 82 5.87 2.49 -0.25
C LEU A 82 6.54 2.33 -1.62
N ILE A 83 6.14 1.32 -2.37
CA ILE A 83 6.49 1.11 -3.78
C ILE A 83 5.18 1.06 -4.55
N ILE A 84 4.96 1.99 -5.47
CA ILE A 84 3.70 2.11 -6.20
C ILE A 84 3.95 2.53 -7.64
N GLU A 85 3.11 2.07 -8.57
CA GLU A 85 3.23 2.46 -9.98
C GLU A 85 3.14 3.99 -10.16
N ALA A 86 3.93 4.54 -11.08
CA ALA A 86 3.93 5.97 -11.39
C ALA A 86 2.58 6.48 -11.91
N SER A 87 1.78 5.59 -12.50
CA SER A 87 0.40 5.87 -12.91
C SER A 87 -0.51 6.23 -11.73
N ASN A 88 -0.15 5.83 -10.51
CA ASN A 88 -0.86 6.04 -9.24
C ASN A 88 -0.09 7.01 -8.31
N ALA A 89 0.59 8.01 -8.88
CA ALA A 89 1.41 8.97 -8.12
C ALA A 89 0.67 9.74 -7.01
N ASN A 90 -0.66 9.83 -7.06
CA ASN A 90 -1.45 10.39 -5.95
C ASN A 90 -1.28 9.61 -4.64
N ILE A 91 -1.08 8.29 -4.72
CA ILE A 91 -0.85 7.45 -3.53
C ILE A 91 0.52 7.77 -2.93
N ALA A 92 1.55 7.96 -3.77
CA ALA A 92 2.87 8.41 -3.32
C ALA A 92 2.79 9.78 -2.62
N ALA A 93 2.09 10.75 -3.22
CA ALA A 93 1.88 12.07 -2.63
C ALA A 93 1.09 12.00 -1.30
N MET A 94 0.07 11.15 -1.21
CA MET A 94 -0.64 10.89 0.04
C MET A 94 0.32 10.33 1.10
N GLN A 95 1.20 9.41 0.72
CA GLN A 95 2.11 8.78 1.66
C GLN A 95 3.18 9.74 2.20
N GLN A 96 3.60 10.73 1.41
CA GLN A 96 4.47 11.82 1.89
C GLN A 96 3.84 12.66 2.99
N ILE A 97 2.51 12.71 3.06
CA ILE A 97 1.76 13.42 4.12
C ILE A 97 1.55 12.51 5.35
N LEU A 98 1.38 11.20 5.12
CA LEU A 98 1.05 10.23 6.17
C LEU A 98 2.28 9.65 6.89
N TYR A 99 3.42 9.52 6.22
CA TYR A 99 4.67 9.14 6.86
C TYR A 99 5.30 10.32 7.58
N TYR A 100 5.98 10.02 8.69
CA TYR A 100 6.95 10.94 9.26
C TYR A 100 8.22 10.94 8.40
N PRO A 101 8.83 12.11 8.17
CA PRO A 101 10.02 12.23 7.32
C PRO A 101 11.22 11.48 7.90
N LEU A 102 12.15 11.12 7.01
CA LEU A 102 13.43 10.50 7.37
C LEU A 102 14.23 11.38 8.35
#